data_AF-A0A212SXX0-F1
#
_entry.id   AF-A0A212SXX0-F1
#
_cell.length_a   1.000
_cell.length_b   1.000
_cell.length_c   1.000
_cell.angle_alpha   90.00
_cell.angle_beta   90.00
_cell.angle_gamma   90.00
#
_symmetry.space_group_name_H-M   'P 1'
#
loop_
_entity.id
_entity.type
_entity.pdbx_description
1 polymer ?
#
loop_
_entity_poly.entity_id
_entity_poly.type
_entity_poly.pdbx_seq_one_letter_code
_entity_poly.pdbx_strand_id
1 'polypeptide(L)'
;MLATAYPGLDELNIMGLHSPQSAITSAIVFNALIIIAPIPLALRGVRYRPASAEDLLRRNLAVYGLGGLVLPFVGIKLIDLVISTLPGFG
;
A
#
# COMPACT_ATOMS: atom_id res chain seq x y z
N MET A 1 17.07 -5.38 10.86
CA MET A 1 18.32 -4.90 11.48
C MET A 1 18.46 -3.36 11.56
N LEU A 2 17.37 -2.62 11.78
CA LEU A 2 17.41 -1.20 12.24
C LEU A 2 16.39 -0.99 13.37
N ALA A 3 15.21 -1.63 13.28
CA ALA A 3 14.26 -1.78 14.38
C ALA A 3 14.88 -2.43 15.64
N THR A 4 15.80 -3.38 15.45
CA THR A 4 16.54 -4.04 16.55
C THR A 4 17.53 -3.11 17.25
N ALA A 5 17.93 -1.99 16.62
CA ALA A 5 18.86 -1.02 17.20
C ALA A 5 18.14 0.11 17.96
N TYR A 6 16.87 0.36 17.64
CA TYR A 6 16.04 1.39 18.27
C TYR A 6 14.64 0.83 18.56
N PRO A 7 14.43 0.24 19.75
CA PRO A 7 13.15 -0.40 20.09
C PRO A 7 11.95 0.56 20.04
N GLY A 8 12.16 1.88 20.19
CA GLY A 8 11.10 2.88 20.02
C GLY A 8 10.56 3.00 18.58
N LEU A 9 11.24 2.43 17.58
CA LEU A 9 10.74 2.37 16.20
C LEU A 9 9.67 1.28 16.00
N ASP A 10 9.58 0.29 16.90
CA ASP A 10 8.52 -0.71 16.83
C ASP A 10 7.14 -0.09 17.14
N GLU A 11 7.07 1.00 17.90
CA GLU A 11 5.82 1.73 18.15
C GLU A 11 5.25 2.38 16.88
N LEU A 12 6.08 2.62 15.86
CA LEU A 12 5.65 3.12 14.56
C LEU A 12 5.09 2.02 13.66
N ASN A 13 5.14 0.74 14.08
CA ASN A 13 4.50 -0.37 13.39
C ASN A 13 2.98 -0.36 13.60
N ILE A 14 2.32 0.65 13.04
CA ILE A 14 0.86 0.82 13.07
C ILE A 14 0.15 -0.40 12.45
N MET A 15 0.81 -1.10 11.53
CA MET A 15 0.26 -2.27 10.83
C MET A 15 0.44 -3.60 11.59
N GLY A 16 1.23 -3.64 12.66
CA GLY A 16 1.54 -4.86 13.41
C GLY A 16 2.10 -5.99 12.54
N LEU A 17 3.04 -5.67 11.64
CA LEU A 17 3.67 -6.65 10.74
C LEU A 17 4.57 -7.62 11.53
N HIS A 18 4.65 -8.88 11.08
CA HIS A 18 5.17 -10.00 11.85
C HIS A 18 6.68 -9.92 12.15
N SER A 19 7.50 -9.53 11.17
CA SER A 19 8.93 -9.28 11.37
C SER A 19 9.42 -8.10 10.53
N PRO A 20 10.51 -7.40 10.92
CA PRO A 20 11.08 -6.33 10.11
C PRO A 20 11.51 -6.81 8.72
N GLN A 21 11.91 -8.08 8.59
CA GLN A 21 12.31 -8.66 7.31
C GLN A 21 11.11 -8.89 6.40
N SER A 22 10.04 -9.51 6.90
CA SER A 22 8.81 -9.72 6.14
C SER A 22 8.16 -8.39 5.74
N ALA A 23 8.20 -7.39 6.64
CA ALA A 23 7.69 -6.05 6.37
C ALA A 23 8.40 -5.37 5.20
N ILE A 24 9.74 -5.39 5.17
CA ILE A 24 10.53 -4.80 4.08
C ILE A 24 10.26 -5.54 2.77
N THR A 25 10.26 -6.88 2.78
CA THR A 25 9.99 -7.68 1.58
C THR A 25 8.58 -7.42 1.04
N SER A 26 7.58 -7.36 1.91
CA SER A 26 6.19 -7.10 1.54
C SER A 26 6.01 -5.70 0.93
N ALA A 27 6.68 -4.69 1.50
CA ALA A 27 6.67 -3.34 0.95
C ALA A 27 7.31 -3.27 -0.44
N ILE A 28 8.44 -3.94 -0.67
CA ILE A 28 9.10 -4.00 -1.97
C ILE A 28 8.21 -4.70 -3.01
N VAL A 29 7.62 -5.84 -2.65
CA VAL A 29 6.71 -6.58 -3.53
C VAL A 29 5.48 -5.74 -3.88
N PHE A 30 4.86 -5.08 -2.90
CA PHE A 30 3.73 -4.20 -3.14
C PHE A 30 4.09 -3.07 -4.12
N ASN A 31 5.23 -2.43 -3.94
CA ASN A 31 5.71 -1.36 -4.83
C ASN A 31 5.93 -1.85 -6.27
N ALA A 32 6.42 -3.07 -6.46
CA ALA A 32 6.55 -3.66 -7.80
C ALA A 32 5.16 -3.91 -8.45
N LEU A 33 4.21 -4.43 -7.68
CA LEU A 33 2.87 -4.74 -8.17
C LEU A 33 2.05 -3.48 -8.47
N ILE A 34 2.14 -2.46 -7.62
CA ILE A 34 1.29 -1.25 -7.74
C ILE A 34 1.68 -0.36 -8.91
N ILE A 35 2.88 -0.50 -9.47
CA ILE A 35 3.27 0.16 -10.72
C ILE A 35 2.64 -0.54 -11.93
N ILE A 36 2.60 -1.87 -11.91
CA ILE A 36 2.14 -2.69 -13.04
C ILE A 36 0.61 -2.76 -13.09
N ALA A 37 -0.05 -2.92 -11.94
CA ALA A 37 -1.49 -3.12 -11.86
C ALA A 37 -2.34 -2.01 -12.52
N PRO A 38 -1.98 -0.71 -12.43
CA PRO A 38 -2.72 0.37 -13.08
C PRO A 38 -2.40 0.56 -14.57
N ILE A 39 -1.44 -0.16 -15.17
CA ILE A 39 -1.09 0.01 -16.59
C ILE A 39 -2.34 -0.06 -17.51
N PRO A 40 -3.26 -1.03 -17.35
CA PRO A 40 -4.46 -1.08 -18.18
C PRO A 40 -5.37 0.13 -17.98
N LEU A 41 -5.45 0.67 -16.75
CA LEU A 41 -6.22 1.87 -16.43
C LEU A 41 -5.57 3.12 -17.04
N ALA A 42 -4.24 3.22 -16.98
CA ALA A 42 -3.47 4.31 -17.60
C ALA A 42 -3.64 4.33 -19.12
N LEU A 43 -3.69 3.15 -19.76
CA LEU A 43 -3.91 3.02 -21.20
C LEU A 43 -5.35 3.31 -21.63
N ARG A 44 -6.34 2.90 -20.82
CA ARG A 44 -7.77 3.12 -21.12
C ARG A 44 -8.25 4.53 -20.77
N GLY A 45 -7.51 5.23 -19.91
CA GLY A 45 -7.92 6.50 -19.34
C GLY A 45 -9.05 6.36 -18.33
N VAL A 46 -9.29 7.43 -17.58
CA VAL A 46 -10.36 7.51 -16.59
C VAL A 46 -11.60 8.14 -17.22
N ARG A 47 -12.77 7.54 -17.04
CA ARG A 47 -14.03 8.09 -17.58
C ARG A 47 -14.32 9.46 -16.96
N TYR A 48 -14.27 10.51 -17.78
CA TYR A 48 -14.65 11.86 -17.39
C TYR A 48 -16.16 11.99 -17.23
N ARG A 49 -16.61 12.68 -16.17
CA ARG A 49 -18.01 13.06 -15.97
C ARG A 49 -18.05 14.57 -15.78
N PRO A 50 -18.81 15.33 -16.59
CA PRO A 50 -18.92 16.77 -16.42
C PRO A 50 -19.60 17.08 -15.08
N ALA A 51 -18.92 17.88 -14.26
CA ALA A 51 -19.40 18.38 -12.99
C ALA A 51 -18.68 19.71 -12.67
N SER A 52 -19.12 20.42 -11.63
CA SER A 52 -18.43 21.63 -11.18
C SER A 52 -17.00 21.29 -10.70
N ALA A 53 -16.10 22.27 -10.72
CA ALA A 53 -14.72 22.07 -10.27
C ALA A 53 -14.65 21.61 -8.79
N GLU A 54 -15.54 22.12 -7.95
CA GLU A 54 -15.66 21.72 -6.55
C GLU A 54 -16.08 20.25 -6.40
N ASP A 55 -17.11 19.84 -7.15
CA ASP A 55 -17.59 18.45 -7.13
C ASP A 55 -16.53 17.47 -7.62
N LEU A 56 -15.80 17.84 -8.69
CA LEU A 56 -14.70 17.02 -9.22
C LEU A 56 -13.58 16.87 -8.19
N LEU A 57 -13.17 17.96 -7.52
CA LEU A 57 -12.12 17.93 -6.52
C LEU A 57 -12.52 17.04 -5.33
N ARG A 58 -13.70 17.26 -4.76
CA ARG A 58 -14.21 16.46 -3.63
C ARG A 58 -14.24 14.97 -3.98
N ARG A 59 -14.73 14.64 -5.17
CA ARG A 59 -14.87 13.26 -5.62
C ARG A 59 -13.53 12.60 -5.92
N ASN A 60 -12.58 13.33 -6.49
CA ASN A 60 -11.23 12.84 -6.73
C ASN A 60 -10.46 12.62 -5.43
N LEU A 61 -10.57 13.54 -4.46
CA LEU A 61 -9.98 13.37 -3.13
C LEU A 61 -10.61 12.19 -2.39
N ALA A 62 -11.94 12.05 -2.45
CA ALA A 62 -12.62 10.93 -1.81
C ALA A 62 -12.25 9.57 -2.43
N VAL A 63 -12.18 9.46 -3.76
CA VAL A 63 -11.90 8.16 -4.42
C VAL A 63 -10.41 7.87 -4.51
N TYR A 64 -9.63 8.79 -5.10
CA TYR A 64 -8.21 8.58 -5.35
C TYR A 64 -7.34 8.94 -4.14
N GLY A 65 -7.76 9.89 -3.31
CA GLY A 65 -7.08 10.21 -2.06
C GLY A 65 -7.29 9.12 -1.00
N LEU A 66 -8.53 8.81 -0.63
CA LEU A 66 -8.79 7.74 0.35
C LEU A 66 -8.41 6.37 -0.20
N GLY A 67 -8.71 6.10 -1.47
CA GLY A 67 -8.30 4.85 -2.11
C GLY A 67 -6.78 4.69 -2.13
N GLY A 68 -6.05 5.75 -2.53
CA GLY A 68 -4.58 5.75 -2.51
C GLY A 68 -3.97 5.64 -1.12
N LEU A 69 -4.67 6.14 -0.09
CA LEU A 69 -4.25 6.00 1.31
C LEU A 69 -4.48 4.58 1.82
N VAL A 70 -5.66 3.99 1.61
CA VAL A 70 -6.04 2.69 2.20
C VAL A 70 -5.40 1.51 1.48
N LEU A 71 -5.29 1.60 0.14
CA LEU A 71 -4.78 0.52 -0.71
C LEU A 71 -3.39 -0.04 -0.29
N PRO A 72 -2.36 0.78 0.00
CA PRO A 72 -1.06 0.26 0.42
C PRO A 72 -1.11 -0.47 1.76
N PHE A 73 -1.90 -0.01 2.74
CA PHE A 73 -2.00 -0.68 4.04
C PHE A 73 -2.61 -2.08 3.87
N VAL A 74 -3.70 -2.17 3.12
CA VAL A 74 -4.36 -3.46 2.85
C VAL A 74 -3.46 -4.37 2.01
N GLY A 75 -2.86 -3.83 0.94
CA GLY A 75 -2.00 -4.60 0.03
C GLY A 75 -0.75 -5.15 0.71
N ILE A 76 -0.02 -4.31 1.45
CA ILE A 76 1.19 -4.73 2.17
C ILE A 76 0.85 -5.76 3.23
N LYS A 77 -0.24 -5.58 4.01
CA LYS A 77 -0.65 -6.54 5.04
C LYS A 77 -1.05 -7.90 4.46
N LEU A 78 -1.74 -7.92 3.32
CA LEU A 78 -2.07 -9.17 2.64
C LEU A 78 -0.82 -9.88 2.12
N ILE A 79 0.14 -9.14 1.58
CA ILE A 79 1.41 -9.69 1.13
C ILE A 79 2.22 -10.22 2.32
N ASP A 80 2.27 -9.49 3.44
CA ASP A 80 2.97 -9.92 4.65
C ASP A 80 2.38 -11.19 5.25
N LEU A 81 1.05 -11.33 5.23
CA LEU A 81 0.38 -12.56 5.67
C LEU A 81 0.77 -13.77 4.78
N VAL A 82 0.92 -13.57 3.47
CA VAL A 82 1.35 -14.65 2.57
C VAL A 82 2.84 -14.96 2.77
N ILE A 83 3.70 -13.94 2.85
CA ILE A 83 5.15 -14.11 2.98
C ILE A 83 5.52 -14.72 4.34
N SER A 84 4.84 -14.34 5.42
CA SER A 84 5.08 -14.89 6.76
C SER A 84 4.77 -16.39 6.86
N THR A 85 3.97 -16.95 5.95
CA THR A 85 3.74 -18.41 5.88
C THR A 85 4.85 -19.17 5.16
N LEU A 86 5.79 -18.48 4.51
CA LEU A 86 6.90 -19.12 3.79
C LEU A 86 8.07 -19.45 4.75
N PRO A 87 8.64 -20.67 4.68
CA PRO A 87 9.79 -21.04 5.49
C PRO A 87 11.00 -20.15 5.17
N GLY A 88 11.54 -19.48 6.19
CA GLY A 88 12.66 -18.52 6.08
C GLY A 88 12.30 -17.06 6.37
N PHE A 89 11.01 -16.74 6.59
CA PHE A 89 10.52 -15.39 6.93
C PHE A 89 9.87 -15.28 8.33
N GLY A 90 9.94 -16.36 9.12
CA GLY A 90 9.50 -16.43 10.53
C GLY A 90 10.55 -15.92 11.49
#